data_AF-A0A377C2F9-F1
#
_entry.id   AF-A0A377C2F9-F1
#
_cell.length_a   1.000
_cell.length_b   1.000
_cell.length_c   1.000
_cell.angle_alpha   90.00
_cell.angle_beta   90.00
_cell.angle_gamma   90.00
#
_symmetry.space_group_name_H-M   'P 1'
#
loop_
_entity.id
_entity.type
_entity.pdbx_description
1 polymer ?
#
loop_
_entity_poly.entity_id
_entity_poly.type
_entity_poly.pdbx_seq_one_letter_code
_entity_poly.pdbx_strand_id
1 'polypeptide(L)'
;MEPSTCQSGATEIGQGADTVFSQMVAETVGVPISDVRVISTQDTDVTPFDPGAFASRQSYVAAPALRSAALLLKEKIIAHAAVMLHQSAMNLTLIKGHIVLVERPEEPLMSLKDLAMDAFYHPERAGSSLLKAPSKPPLTHRRLAYLC
;
A
#
# COMPACT_ATOMS: atom_id res chain seq x y z
N MET A 1 5.56 -4.99 13.33
CA MET A 1 5.72 -4.29 12.05
C MET A 1 4.53 -3.37 11.97
N GLU A 2 4.77 -2.08 11.79
CA GLU A 2 3.67 -1.12 11.72
C GLU A 2 2.83 -1.37 10.46
N PRO A 3 1.50 -1.18 10.50
CA PRO A 3 0.62 -1.41 9.37
C PRO A 3 0.96 -0.49 8.17
N SER A 4 0.72 -1.00 6.96
CA SER A 4 0.81 -0.24 5.72
C SER A 4 -0.12 0.95 5.78
N THR A 5 0.40 2.15 5.54
CA THR A 5 -0.35 3.38 5.75
C THR A 5 -1.04 3.81 4.45
N CYS A 6 -2.33 4.12 4.50
CA CYS A 6 -3.13 4.66 3.41
C CYS A 6 -3.51 6.09 3.74
N GLN A 7 -3.28 7.03 2.84
CA GLN A 7 -3.61 8.44 3.05
C GLN A 7 -4.53 8.93 1.94
N SER A 8 -5.61 9.63 2.31
CA SER A 8 -6.62 10.12 1.38
C SER A 8 -7.01 11.54 1.75
N GLY A 9 -7.23 12.39 0.73
CA GLY A 9 -7.76 13.74 0.90
C GLY A 9 -9.23 13.77 1.33
N ALA A 10 -9.95 12.67 1.15
CA ALA A 10 -11.36 12.59 1.48
C ALA A 10 -11.56 12.77 3.00
N THR A 11 -12.25 13.85 3.38
CA THR A 11 -12.56 14.16 4.79
C THR A 11 -13.47 13.11 5.40
N GLU A 12 -13.06 12.51 6.50
CA GLU A 12 -13.92 11.64 7.32
C GLU A 12 -14.62 12.48 8.41
N ILE A 13 -15.94 12.40 8.47
CA ILE A 13 -16.81 13.10 9.43
C ILE A 13 -17.77 12.16 10.18
N GLY A 14 -17.60 10.83 10.05
CA GLY A 14 -18.42 9.80 10.70
C GLY A 14 -19.26 8.93 9.75
N GLN A 15 -19.04 9.03 8.44
CA GLN A 15 -19.68 8.24 7.39
C GLN A 15 -19.04 6.86 7.19
N GLY A 16 -17.86 6.62 7.75
CA GLY A 16 -17.15 5.35 7.67
C GLY A 16 -16.29 5.17 6.42
N ALA A 17 -15.85 6.26 5.78
CA ALA A 17 -15.00 6.20 4.59
C ALA A 17 -13.66 5.51 4.90
N ASP A 18 -13.06 5.78 6.07
CA ASP A 18 -11.82 5.11 6.50
C ASP A 18 -11.94 3.58 6.52
N THR A 19 -13.05 3.06 7.05
CA THR A 19 -13.33 1.63 7.06
C THR A 19 -13.43 1.08 5.64
N VAL A 20 -14.20 1.74 4.78
CA VAL A 20 -14.38 1.32 3.39
C VAL A 20 -13.05 1.36 2.62
N PHE A 21 -12.25 2.41 2.80
CA PHE A 21 -10.96 2.55 2.13
C PHE A 21 -9.96 1.51 2.61
N SER A 22 -9.89 1.23 3.92
CA SER A 22 -9.02 0.18 4.45
C SER A 22 -9.37 -1.20 3.88
N GLN A 23 -10.67 -1.52 3.75
CA GLN A 23 -11.15 -2.76 3.13
C GLN A 23 -10.77 -2.85 1.66
N MET A 24 -11.03 -1.78 0.89
CA MET A 24 -10.69 -1.73 -0.54
C MET A 24 -9.20 -1.91 -0.80
N VAL A 25 -8.35 -1.24 -0.02
CA VAL A 25 -6.90 -1.35 -0.14
C VAL A 25 -6.43 -2.75 0.28
N ALA A 26 -6.92 -3.27 1.42
CA ALA A 26 -6.56 -4.59 1.90
C ALA A 26 -6.88 -5.69 0.87
N GLU A 27 -8.08 -5.65 0.29
CA GLU A 27 -8.52 -6.59 -0.73
C GLU A 27 -7.70 -6.45 -2.03
N THR A 28 -7.49 -5.21 -2.48
CA THR A 28 -6.76 -4.97 -3.74
C THR A 28 -5.30 -5.44 -3.64
N VAL A 29 -4.62 -5.12 -2.54
CA VAL A 29 -3.23 -5.52 -2.31
C VAL A 29 -3.14 -7.03 -2.03
N GLY A 30 -4.06 -7.57 -1.22
CA GLY A 30 -4.03 -8.97 -0.77
C GLY A 30 -3.45 -9.13 0.65
N VAL A 31 -3.69 -8.16 1.53
CA VAL A 31 -3.25 -8.16 2.93
C VAL A 31 -4.45 -8.22 3.88
N PRO A 32 -4.28 -8.68 5.13
CA PRO A 32 -5.31 -8.53 6.15
C PRO A 32 -5.65 -7.05 6.38
N ILE A 33 -6.91 -6.74 6.66
CA ILE A 33 -7.33 -5.36 6.98
C ILE A 33 -6.59 -4.79 8.21
N SER A 34 -6.21 -5.65 9.16
CA SER A 34 -5.40 -5.28 10.33
C SER A 34 -4.05 -4.67 9.98
N ASP A 35 -3.57 -4.95 8.77
CA ASP A 35 -2.27 -4.51 8.28
C ASP A 35 -2.39 -3.24 7.44
N VAL A 36 -3.58 -2.63 7.37
CA VAL A 36 -3.86 -1.36 6.69
C VAL A 36 -4.28 -0.31 7.71
N ARG A 37 -3.55 0.80 7.75
CA ARG A 37 -3.85 1.96 8.60
C ARG A 37 -4.19 3.16 7.75
N VAL A 38 -5.42 3.65 7.86
CA VAL A 38 -5.80 4.91 7.21
C VAL A 38 -5.38 6.08 8.10
N ILE A 39 -4.73 7.10 7.52
CA ILE A 39 -4.53 8.38 8.19
C ILE A 39 -5.83 9.18 8.06
N SER A 40 -6.61 9.20 9.13
CA SER A 40 -7.91 9.88 9.19
C SER A 40 -7.82 11.41 9.20
N THR A 41 -6.65 11.98 9.49
CA THR A 41 -6.43 13.43 9.54
C THR A 41 -5.96 13.95 8.19
N GLN A 42 -6.77 14.80 7.54
CA GLN A 42 -6.43 15.43 6.27
C GLN A 42 -5.56 16.68 6.53
N ASP A 43 -4.26 16.44 6.70
CA ASP A 43 -3.25 17.50 6.76
C ASP A 43 -2.88 17.93 5.34
N THR A 44 -3.16 19.19 4.99
CA THR A 44 -2.92 19.73 3.64
C THR A 44 -1.45 19.75 3.22
N ASP A 45 -0.51 19.65 4.17
CA ASP A 45 0.92 19.61 3.85
C ASP A 45 1.37 18.25 3.28
N VAL A 46 0.62 17.18 3.58
CA VAL A 46 1.00 15.79 3.23
C VAL A 46 -0.08 15.01 2.49
N THR A 47 -1.33 15.47 2.51
CA THR A 47 -2.48 14.74 1.97
C THR A 47 -2.76 15.14 0.52
N PRO A 48 -3.05 14.19 -0.39
CA PRO A 48 -3.48 14.52 -1.74
C PRO A 48 -4.72 15.41 -1.73
N PHE A 49 -4.81 16.36 -2.67
CA PHE A 49 -5.93 17.29 -2.75
C PHE A 49 -7.27 16.55 -2.98
N ASP A 50 -8.26 16.85 -2.15
CA ASP A 50 -9.67 16.47 -2.35
C ASP A 50 -10.57 17.68 -2.02
N PRO A 51 -11.64 17.93 -2.79
CA PRO A 51 -12.59 19.01 -2.51
C PRO A 51 -13.38 18.87 -1.20
N GLY A 52 -13.27 17.76 -0.48
CA GLY A 52 -13.92 17.52 0.81
C GLY A 52 -15.19 16.65 0.73
N ALA A 53 -15.73 16.38 1.91
CA ALA A 53 -16.93 15.55 2.12
C ALA A 53 -18.22 16.31 1.80
N PHE A 54 -18.74 16.14 0.58
CA PHE A 54 -20.07 16.60 0.19
C PHE A 54 -20.70 15.69 -0.86
N ALA A 55 -22.02 15.80 -1.03
CA ALA A 55 -22.80 15.13 -2.07
C ALA A 55 -22.65 13.59 -2.15
N SER A 56 -22.36 12.91 -1.03
CA SER A 56 -22.21 11.44 -0.96
C SER A 56 -21.22 10.85 -1.98
N ARG A 57 -20.26 11.65 -2.44
CA ARG A 57 -19.42 11.33 -3.62
C ARG A 57 -18.14 10.57 -3.29
N GLN A 58 -17.71 10.59 -2.03
CA GLN A 58 -16.35 10.22 -1.65
C GLN A 58 -16.01 8.77 -1.99
N SER A 59 -16.89 7.81 -1.67
CA SER A 59 -16.67 6.41 -2.02
C SER A 59 -16.61 6.19 -3.53
N TYR A 60 -17.40 6.94 -4.31
CA TYR A 60 -17.41 6.82 -5.77
C TYR A 60 -16.18 7.45 -6.43
N VAL A 61 -15.79 8.64 -5.97
CA VAL A 61 -14.69 9.42 -6.56
C VAL A 61 -13.32 8.92 -6.10
N ALA A 62 -13.18 8.55 -4.83
CA ALA A 62 -11.91 8.10 -4.28
C ALA A 62 -11.60 6.62 -4.62
N ALA A 63 -12.62 5.77 -4.82
CA ALA A 63 -12.39 4.34 -5.04
C ALA A 63 -11.50 4.02 -6.26
N PRO A 64 -11.68 4.64 -7.45
CA PRO A 64 -10.78 4.39 -8.58
C PRO A 64 -9.33 4.77 -8.26
N ALA A 65 -9.11 5.91 -7.59
CA ALA A 65 -7.78 6.38 -7.22
C ALA A 65 -7.12 5.43 -6.20
N LEU A 66 -7.84 5.05 -5.15
CA LEU A 66 -7.37 4.10 -4.14
C LEU A 66 -7.03 2.74 -4.75
N ARG A 67 -7.91 2.23 -5.63
CA ARG A 67 -7.68 0.97 -6.33
C ARG A 67 -6.45 1.05 -7.22
N SER A 68 -6.29 2.12 -8.00
CA SER A 68 -5.12 2.32 -8.86
C SER A 68 -3.83 2.37 -8.04
N ALA A 69 -3.79 3.12 -6.95
CA ALA A 69 -2.64 3.19 -6.06
C ALA A 69 -2.30 1.81 -5.45
N ALA A 70 -3.32 1.11 -4.93
CA ALA A 70 -3.16 -0.24 -4.37
C ALA A 70 -2.67 -1.27 -5.41
N LEU A 71 -3.13 -1.20 -6.66
CA LEU A 71 -2.64 -2.05 -7.75
C LEU A 71 -1.17 -1.77 -8.07
N LEU A 72 -0.78 -0.48 -8.14
CA LEU A 72 0.61 -0.09 -8.36
C LEU A 72 1.52 -0.58 -7.22
N LEU A 73 1.06 -0.50 -5.97
CA LEU A 73 1.77 -1.06 -4.82
C LEU A 73 1.95 -2.57 -4.96
N LYS A 74 0.87 -3.29 -5.29
CA LYS A 74 0.90 -4.75 -5.48
C LYS A 74 1.85 -5.15 -6.60
N GLU A 75 1.82 -4.45 -7.73
CA GLU A 75 2.72 -4.70 -8.87
C GLU A 75 4.19 -4.59 -8.44
N LYS A 76 4.54 -3.54 -7.68
CA LYS A 76 5.90 -3.36 -7.17
C LYS A 76 6.31 -4.44 -6.17
N ILE A 77 5.40 -4.85 -5.27
CA ILE A 77 5.62 -5.97 -4.33
C ILE A 77 5.95 -7.24 -5.11
N ILE A 78 5.13 -7.59 -6.11
CA ILE A 78 5.32 -8.80 -6.93
C ILE A 78 6.59 -8.71 -7.77
N ALA A 79 6.91 -7.55 -8.34
CA ALA A 79 8.14 -7.35 -9.10
C ALA A 79 9.39 -7.56 -8.23
N HIS A 80 9.40 -7.03 -7.01
CA HIS A 80 10.52 -7.24 -6.09
C HIS A 80 10.61 -8.70 -5.63
N ALA A 81 9.48 -9.34 -5.32
CA ALA A 81 9.43 -10.75 -4.95
C ALA A 81 9.91 -11.66 -6.09
N ALA A 82 9.58 -11.34 -7.34
CA ALA A 82 10.04 -12.06 -8.53
C ALA A 82 11.57 -12.06 -8.63
N VAL A 83 12.21 -10.92 -8.35
CA VAL A 83 13.67 -10.79 -8.33
C VAL A 83 14.29 -11.64 -7.22
N MET A 84 13.74 -11.58 -6.01
CA MET A 84 14.27 -12.32 -4.85
C MET A 84 14.10 -13.83 -4.96
N LEU A 85 12.97 -14.29 -5.51
CA LEU A 85 12.64 -15.71 -5.60
C LEU A 85 13.07 -16.34 -6.92
N HIS A 86 13.63 -15.56 -7.84
CA HIS A 86 13.98 -15.98 -9.21
C HIS A 86 12.80 -16.64 -9.94
N GLN A 87 11.61 -16.08 -9.75
CA GLN A 87 10.38 -16.53 -10.38
C GLN A 87 9.85 -15.48 -11.34
N SER A 88 9.02 -15.89 -12.32
CA SER A 88 8.28 -14.94 -13.13
C SER A 88 7.24 -14.22 -12.27
N ALA A 89 7.10 -12.89 -12.43
CA ALA A 89 6.06 -12.12 -11.78
C ALA A 89 4.65 -12.66 -12.08
N MET A 90 4.43 -13.26 -13.25
CA MET A 90 3.15 -13.87 -13.63
C MET A 90 2.81 -15.11 -12.79
N ASN A 91 3.80 -15.76 -12.20
CA ASN A 91 3.61 -16.96 -11.38
C ASN A 91 3.41 -16.63 -9.90
N LEU A 92 3.53 -15.36 -9.52
CA LEU A 92 3.45 -14.91 -8.13
C LEU A 92 2.17 -14.13 -7.87
N THR A 93 1.60 -14.31 -6.69
CA THR A 93 0.52 -13.48 -6.19
C THR A 93 0.66 -13.25 -4.68
N LEU A 94 -0.13 -12.34 -4.13
CA LEU A 94 -0.15 -12.01 -2.71
C LEU A 94 -1.51 -12.40 -2.10
N ILE A 95 -1.48 -13.25 -1.08
CA ILE A 95 -2.67 -13.73 -0.37
C ILE A 95 -2.43 -13.60 1.14
N LYS A 96 -3.30 -12.87 1.83
CA LYS A 96 -3.22 -12.66 3.30
C LYS A 96 -1.81 -12.28 3.77
N GLY A 97 -1.14 -11.38 3.04
CA GLY A 97 0.21 -10.91 3.37
C GLY A 97 1.34 -11.90 3.08
N HIS A 98 1.08 -12.98 2.36
CA HIS A 98 2.08 -13.97 1.94
C HIS A 98 2.19 -14.02 0.43
N ILE A 99 3.42 -14.07 -0.06
CA ILE A 99 3.74 -14.27 -1.47
C ILE A 99 3.66 -15.78 -1.74
N VAL A 100 2.86 -16.15 -2.73
CA VAL A 100 2.57 -17.54 -3.08
C VAL A 100 2.69 -17.73 -4.60
N LEU A 101 2.87 -18.97 -5.03
CA LEU A 101 2.70 -19.31 -6.45
C LEU A 101 1.23 -19.33 -6.81
N VAL A 102 0.89 -18.83 -7.99
CA VAL A 102 -0.49 -18.91 -8.54
C VAL A 102 -0.95 -20.37 -8.64
N GLU A 103 -0.04 -21.29 -8.99
CA GLU A 103 -0.33 -22.73 -9.09
C GLU A 103 -0.46 -23.43 -7.73
N ARG A 104 0.16 -22.87 -6.67
CA ARG A 104 0.20 -23.46 -5.32
C ARG A 104 -0.05 -22.39 -4.25
N PRO A 105 -1.31 -21.92 -4.12
CA PRO A 105 -1.64 -20.83 -3.20
C PRO A 105 -1.54 -21.23 -1.72
N GLU A 106 -1.55 -22.52 -1.40
CA GLU A 106 -1.47 -23.05 -0.03
C GLU A 106 -0.03 -23.06 0.52
N GLU A 107 0.98 -22.92 -0.34
CA GLU A 107 2.39 -22.97 0.02
C GLU A 107 2.99 -21.55 0.01
N PRO A 108 3.12 -20.86 1.17
CA PRO A 108 3.75 -19.55 1.23
C PRO A 108 5.24 -19.67 0.94
N LEU A 109 5.70 -18.90 -0.05
CA LEU A 109 7.12 -18.80 -0.40
C LEU A 109 7.85 -17.82 0.53
N MET A 110 7.20 -16.69 0.83
CA MET A 110 7.79 -15.59 1.60
C MET A 110 6.70 -14.72 2.21
N SER A 111 6.95 -14.16 3.40
CA SER A 111 6.04 -13.17 3.98
C SER A 111 6.28 -11.77 3.40
N LEU A 112 5.24 -10.95 3.32
CA LEU A 112 5.38 -9.54 2.91
C LEU A 112 6.34 -8.78 3.84
N LYS A 113 6.43 -9.19 5.11
CA LYS A 113 7.35 -8.62 6.09
C LYS A 113 8.81 -8.85 5.73
N ASP A 114 9.15 -10.06 5.30
CA ASP A 114 10.53 -10.39 4.91
C ASP A 114 10.91 -9.66 3.63
N LEU A 115 9.98 -9.60 2.67
CA LEU A 115 10.14 -8.81 1.44
C LEU A 115 10.37 -7.33 1.74
N ALA A 116 9.56 -6.73 2.62
CA ALA A 116 9.70 -5.32 2.99
C ALA A 116 11.03 -5.05 3.72
N MET A 117 11.49 -6.01 4.53
CA MET A 117 12.78 -5.90 5.19
C MET A 117 13.94 -5.94 4.19
N ASP A 118 13.88 -6.83 3.19
CA ASP A 118 14.86 -6.86 2.11
C ASP A 118 14.85 -5.55 1.30
N ALA A 119 13.67 -5.08 0.91
CA ALA A 119 13.52 -3.83 0.16
C ALA A 119 14.11 -2.62 0.91
N PHE A 120 14.06 -2.64 2.24
CA PHE A 120 14.60 -1.57 3.08
C PHE A 120 16.14 -1.59 3.14
N TYR A 121 16.74 -2.77 3.21
CA TYR A 121 18.20 -2.90 3.32
C TYR A 121 18.93 -3.00 1.98
N HIS A 122 18.23 -3.42 0.91
CA HIS A 122 18.76 -3.59 -0.44
C HIS A 122 17.98 -2.75 -1.47
N PRO A 123 18.02 -1.40 -1.36
CA PRO A 123 17.24 -0.50 -2.21
C PRO A 123 17.56 -0.64 -3.71
N GLU A 124 18.76 -1.09 -4.06
CA GLU A 124 19.19 -1.39 -5.42
C GLU A 124 18.38 -2.53 -6.08
N ARG A 125 17.85 -3.46 -5.29
CA ARG A 125 16.99 -4.58 -5.76
C ARG A 125 15.51 -4.20 -5.81
N ALA A 126 15.10 -3.28 -4.94
CA ALA A 126 13.73 -2.78 -4.86
C ALA A 126 13.35 -1.89 -6.05
N GLY A 127 14.33 -1.39 -6.81
CA GLY A 127 14.11 -0.36 -7.81
C GLY A 127 13.79 0.98 -7.13
N SER A 128 14.37 2.06 -7.65
CA SER A 128 14.27 3.43 -7.09
C SER A 128 12.84 3.98 -6.91
N SER A 129 11.79 3.24 -7.29
CA SER A 129 10.39 3.64 -7.27
C SER A 129 9.58 3.11 -6.09
N LEU A 130 10.07 2.12 -5.32
CA LEU A 130 9.40 1.67 -4.09
C LEU A 130 9.55 2.69 -2.95
N LEU A 131 10.61 3.51 -2.97
CA LEU A 131 11.00 4.43 -1.89
C LEU A 131 10.81 5.92 -2.21
N LYS A 132 10.42 6.30 -3.44
CA LYS A 132 10.39 7.71 -3.85
C LYS A 132 9.09 8.39 -3.39
N ALA A 133 9.08 8.85 -2.14
CA ALA A 133 8.24 9.96 -1.72
C ALA A 133 8.71 11.27 -2.43
N PRO A 134 7.82 12.21 -2.78
CA PRO A 134 8.25 13.52 -3.25
C PRO A 134 9.08 14.21 -2.14
N SER A 135 10.25 14.68 -2.54
CA SER A 135 11.33 15.16 -1.68
C SER A 135 10.97 16.42 -0.88
N LYS A 136 11.15 16.35 0.44
CA LYS A 136 11.76 17.42 1.26
C LYS A 136 12.45 16.82 2.50
N PRO A 137 13.76 17.05 2.72
CA PRO A 137 14.40 16.86 4.03
C PRO A 137 14.83 18.23 4.62
N PRO A 138 15.32 18.29 5.88
CA PRO A 138 15.16 17.36 7.01
C PRO A 138 14.66 18.07 8.28
N LEU A 139 13.82 17.44 9.10
CA LEU A 139 13.86 17.63 10.56
C LEU A 139 13.49 16.31 11.26
N THR A 140 14.54 15.64 11.74
CA THR A 140 14.58 14.80 12.96
C THR A 140 13.28 14.08 13.36
N HIS A 141 12.92 13.03 12.65
CA HIS A 141 12.47 11.75 13.22
C HIS A 141 12.20 10.76 12.07
N ARG A 142 13.00 9.69 12.01
CA ARG A 142 12.86 8.59 11.05
C ARG A 142 11.46 7.96 11.15
N ARG A 143 10.62 8.08 10.12
CA ARG A 143 9.44 7.22 9.90
C ARG A 143 9.26 7.02 8.40
N LEU A 144 9.40 5.78 7.93
CA LEU A 144 9.08 5.40 6.55
C LEU A 144 7.57 5.39 6.38
N ALA A 145 7.06 6.23 5.49
CA ALA A 145 5.68 6.23 5.04
C ALA A 145 5.66 5.62 3.62
N TYR A 146 5.04 4.46 3.47
CA TYR A 146 4.61 4.00 2.16
C TYR A 146 3.32 4.76 1.84
N LEU A 147 3.38 5.72 0.92
CA LEU A 147 2.20 6.39 0.37
C LEU A 147 1.69 5.55 -0.81
N CYS A 148 0.42 5.14 -0.73
CA CYS A 148 -0.44 4.93 -1.90
C CYS A 148 -1.04 6.29 -2.28
#